data_AF-A0A4S8S873-F1
#
_entry.id   AF-A0A4S8S873-F1
#
_cell.length_a   1.000
_cell.length_b   1.000
_cell.length_c   1.000
_cell.angle_alpha   90.00
_cell.angle_beta   90.00
_cell.angle_gamma   90.00
#
_symmetry.space_group_name_H-M   'P 1'
#
loop_
_entity.id
_entity.type
_entity.pdbx_description
1 polymer ?
#
loop_
_entity_poly.entity_id
_entity_poly.type
_entity_poly.pdbx_seq_one_letter_code
_entity_poly.pdbx_strand_id
1 'polypeptide(L)'
;MNRYGRAGFVGGASSSNRASANTVCQKCLKKGHYSYDCKAQAQERPYISRPSRSQQLLNPKLKPKLANIAPTEAENPPKKPQQGRANAR
;
A
#
# COMPACT_ATOMS: atom_id res chain seq x y z
N MET A 1 10.17 -2.01 15.33
CA MET A 1 8.79 -1.66 14.94
C MET A 1 8.73 -0.17 14.61
N ASN A 2 7.91 0.21 13.63
CA ASN A 2 7.53 1.58 13.19
C ASN A 2 8.53 2.36 12.32
N ARG A 3 8.49 2.10 11.00
CA ARG A 3 9.04 2.97 9.93
C ARG A 3 7.94 3.50 9.01
N TYR A 4 6.96 4.20 9.57
CA TYR A 4 6.13 5.14 8.77
C TYR A 4 6.82 6.50 8.77
N GLY A 5 7.99 6.57 8.13
CA GLY A 5 8.65 7.83 7.80
C GLY A 5 7.81 8.51 6.72
N ARG A 6 7.01 9.50 7.10
CA ARG A 6 6.31 10.39 6.17
C ARG A 6 7.36 11.18 5.38
N ALA A 7 7.57 10.78 4.13
CA ALA A 7 8.25 11.60 3.15
C ALA A 7 7.55 12.97 3.04
N GLY A 8 8.36 14.01 2.97
CA GLY A 8 8.00 15.40 3.23
C GLY A 8 6.77 15.91 2.49
N PHE A 9 5.88 16.53 3.27
CA PHE A 9 4.93 17.50 2.74
C PHE A 9 5.69 18.82 2.60
N VAL A 10 6.16 19.13 1.38
CA VAL A 10 6.62 20.47 1.03
C VAL A 10 5.38 21.35 0.99
N GLY A 11 5.03 21.90 2.15
CA GLY A 11 4.02 22.94 2.28
C GLY A 11 4.60 24.26 1.78
N GLY A 12 3.99 24.82 0.72
CA GLY A 12 4.42 26.10 0.17
C GLY A 12 3.36 26.76 -0.72
N ALA A 13 2.64 27.71 -0.12
CA ALA A 13 2.02 28.92 -0.69
C ALA A 13 0.84 28.80 -1.68
N SER A 14 -0.38 28.93 -1.13
CA SER A 14 -1.33 29.98 -1.54
C SER A 14 -2.39 30.15 -0.46
N SER A 15 -2.46 31.35 0.11
CA SER A 15 -3.33 31.78 1.21
C SER A 15 -4.80 31.96 0.82
N SER A 16 -5.28 31.18 -0.14
CA SER A 16 -6.69 31.12 -0.50
C SER A 16 -7.18 29.72 -0.12
N ASN A 17 -8.27 29.62 0.65
CA ASN A 17 -8.96 28.35 0.95
C ASN A 17 -9.56 27.67 -0.30
N ARG A 18 -9.17 28.13 -1.49
CA ARG A 18 -9.59 27.64 -2.79
C ARG A 18 -8.62 26.56 -3.24
N ALA A 19 -9.15 25.40 -3.56
CA ALA A 19 -8.38 24.30 -4.10
C ALA A 19 -7.63 24.72 -5.37
N SER A 20 -6.37 24.29 -5.48
CA SER A 20 -5.62 24.40 -6.72
C SER A 20 -6.29 23.55 -7.81
N ALA A 21 -6.12 23.92 -9.07
CA ALA A 21 -6.58 23.12 -10.21
C ALA A 21 -6.04 21.68 -10.19
N ASN A 22 -4.91 21.45 -9.51
CA ASN A 22 -4.30 20.13 -9.35
C ASN A 22 -4.77 19.36 -8.10
N THR A 23 -5.53 19.98 -7.20
CA THR A 23 -6.03 19.32 -6.00
C THR A 23 -7.06 18.25 -6.37
N VAL A 24 -6.78 16.99 -6.04
CA VAL A 24 -7.68 15.85 -6.28
C VAL A 24 -8.51 15.56 -5.03
N CYS A 25 -9.83 15.48 -5.19
CA CYS A 25 -10.75 15.10 -4.13
C CYS A 25 -10.69 13.58 -3.85
N GLN A 26 -10.57 13.18 -2.59
CA GLN A 26 -10.51 11.75 -2.22
C GLN A 26 -11.88 11.04 -2.29
N LYS A 27 -12.99 11.80 -2.34
CA LYS A 27 -14.35 11.23 -2.34
C LYS A 27 -14.84 10.88 -3.74
N CYS A 28 -14.57 11.74 -4.72
CA CYS A 28 -15.06 11.60 -6.09
C CYS A 28 -13.93 11.50 -7.12
N LEU A 29 -12.66 11.64 -6.71
CA LEU A 29 -11.47 11.57 -7.56
C LEU A 29 -11.38 12.62 -8.68
N LYS A 30 -12.25 13.63 -8.66
CA LYS A 30 -12.20 14.80 -9.56
C LYS A 30 -11.23 15.86 -9.03
N LYS A 31 -10.69 16.68 -9.93
CA LYS A 31 -9.79 17.80 -9.61
C LYS A 31 -10.56 19.09 -9.31
N GLY A 32 -9.92 20.04 -8.64
CA GLY A 32 -10.41 21.41 -8.48
C GLY A 32 -11.21 21.71 -7.20
N HIS A 33 -11.33 20.75 -6.27
CA HIS A 33 -11.92 20.97 -4.95
C HIS A 33 -11.32 20.04 -3.90
N TYR A 34 -11.42 20.44 -2.64
CA TYR A 34 -11.05 19.59 -1.51
C TYR A 34 -12.17 18.63 -1.14
N SER A 35 -11.82 17.55 -0.44
CA SER A 35 -12.77 16.52 0.00
C SER A 35 -13.89 17.05 0.91
N TYR A 36 -13.67 18.18 1.61
CA TYR A 36 -14.67 18.80 2.49
C TYR A 36 -15.75 19.58 1.72
N ASP A 37 -15.43 20.12 0.53
CA ASP A 37 -16.39 20.82 -0.34
C ASP A 37 -17.08 19.90 -1.37
N CYS A 38 -16.81 18.60 -1.31
CA CYS A 38 -17.28 17.65 -2.31
C CYS A 38 -18.80 17.45 -2.23
N LYS A 39 -19.52 17.98 -3.22
CA LYS A 39 -20.98 17.85 -3.38
C LYS A 39 -21.43 16.62 -4.18
N ALA A 40 -20.50 15.76 -4.60
CA ALA A 40 -20.82 14.55 -5.36
C ALA A 40 -21.70 13.59 -4.53
N GLN A 41 -22.80 13.13 -5.13
CA GLN A 41 -23.70 12.15 -4.53
C GLN A 41 -22.99 10.81 -4.34
N ALA A 42 -23.44 10.01 -3.36
CA ALA A 42 -22.82 8.71 -3.06
C ALA A 42 -22.75 7.79 -4.29
N GLN A 43 -23.76 7.85 -5.17
CA GLN A 43 -23.85 7.06 -6.40
C GLN A 43 -22.81 7.47 -7.46
N GLU A 44 -22.43 8.74 -7.51
CA GLU A 44 -21.40 9.23 -8.45
C GLU A 44 -19.98 8.97 -7.95
N ARG A 45 -19.80 8.64 -6.68
CA ARG A 45 -18.48 8.39 -6.09
C ARG A 45 -17.97 7.06 -6.66
N PRO A 46 -16.91 7.06 -7.48
CA PRO A 46 -16.44 5.82 -8.09
C PRO A 46 -15.99 4.86 -7.00
N TYR A 47 -16.69 3.73 -6.87
CA TYR A 47 -16.20 2.61 -6.07
C TYR A 47 -15.19 1.83 -6.91
N ILE A 48 -13.92 2.15 -6.76
CA ILE A 48 -12.85 1.36 -7.35
C ILE A 48 -12.51 0.27 -6.34
N SER A 49 -12.78 -1.00 -6.69
CA SER A 49 -12.40 -2.11 -5.83
C SER A 49 -10.89 -2.06 -5.62
N ARG A 50 -10.46 -2.09 -4.36
CA ARG A 50 -9.04 -2.13 -4.04
C ARG A 50 -8.57 -3.55 -4.39
N PRO A 51 -7.62 -3.73 -5.33
CA PRO A 51 -7.13 -5.06 -5.63
C PRO A 51 -6.54 -5.66 -4.36
N SER A 52 -6.86 -6.91 -4.09
CA SER A 52 -6.31 -7.59 -2.91
C SER A 52 -4.79 -7.68 -3.02
N ARG A 53 -4.09 -7.78 -1.89
CA ARG A 53 -2.62 -7.86 -1.87
C ARG A 53 -2.11 -9.03 -2.73
N SER A 54 -2.80 -10.17 -2.71
CA SER A 54 -2.49 -11.32 -3.58
C SER A 54 -2.75 -11.00 -5.06
N GLN A 55 -3.86 -10.32 -5.37
CA GLN A 55 -4.20 -9.91 -6.74
C GLN A 55 -3.21 -8.88 -7.30
N GLN A 56 -2.63 -8.02 -6.46
CA GLN A 56 -1.58 -7.08 -6.86
C GLN A 56 -0.28 -7.80 -7.27
N LEU A 57 0.09 -8.86 -6.55
CA LEU A 57 1.32 -9.65 -6.78
C LEU A 57 1.26 -10.54 -8.03
N LEU A 58 0.08 -10.75 -8.61
CA LEU A 58 -0.06 -11.42 -9.92
C LEU A 58 0.57 -10.60 -11.05
N ASN A 59 0.64 -9.27 -10.90
CA ASN A 59 1.28 -8.42 -11.88
C ASN A 59 2.80 -8.64 -11.87
N PRO A 60 3.40 -9.14 -12.98
CA PRO A 60 4.84 -9.42 -13.02
C PRO A 60 5.71 -8.18 -12.77
N LYS A 61 5.17 -6.97 -13.05
CA LYS A 61 5.83 -5.68 -12.81
C LYS A 61 5.87 -5.27 -11.33
N LEU A 62 4.94 -5.76 -10.51
CA LEU A 62 4.83 -5.44 -9.08
C LEU A 62 5.42 -6.53 -8.21
N LYS A 63 5.85 -7.66 -8.80
CA LYS A 63 6.56 -8.70 -8.07
C LYS A 63 7.85 -8.08 -7.51
N PRO A 64 8.05 -8.12 -6.18
CA PRO A 64 9.33 -7.72 -5.64
C PRO A 64 10.40 -8.59 -6.30
N LYS A 65 11.46 -7.96 -6.81
CA LYS A 65 12.64 -8.70 -7.24
C LYS A 65 13.14 -9.39 -5.98
N LEU A 66 12.84 -10.69 -5.87
CA LEU A 66 13.46 -11.54 -4.87
C LEU A 66 14.96 -11.35 -5.14
N ALA A 67 15.65 -10.66 -4.24
CA ALA A 67 17.09 -10.63 -4.29
C ALA A 67 17.49 -12.09 -4.14
N ASN A 68 17.85 -12.73 -5.26
CA ASN A 68 18.50 -14.01 -5.29
C ASN A 68 19.87 -13.78 -4.67
N ILE A 69 19.90 -13.61 -3.34
CA ILE A 69 21.02 -14.08 -2.55
C ILE A 69 20.87 -15.59 -2.67
N ALA A 70 21.44 -16.16 -3.74
CA ALA A 70 21.73 -17.58 -3.75
C ALA A 70 22.44 -17.84 -2.42
N PRO A 71 21.91 -18.69 -1.53
CA PRO A 71 22.67 -19.13 -0.40
C PRO A 71 23.90 -19.81 -1.01
N THR A 72 25.06 -19.16 -0.89
CA THR A 72 26.34 -19.82 -1.08
C THR A 72 26.27 -21.11 -0.28
N GLU A 73 26.64 -22.25 -0.89
CA GLU A 73 26.60 -23.61 -0.32
C GLU A 73 27.55 -23.79 0.88
N ALA A 74 27.39 -22.97 1.91
CA ALA A 74 28.11 -23.04 3.16
C ALA A 74 27.08 -22.90 4.27
N GLU A 75 27.06 -23.90 5.15
CA GLU A 75 26.17 -24.06 6.31
C GLU A 75 24.79 -24.67 6.01
N ASN A 76 24.80 -25.96 5.68
CA ASN A 76 23.76 -26.87 6.15
C ASN A 76 24.01 -27.15 7.65
N PRO A 77 23.23 -26.61 8.61
CA PRO A 77 23.24 -27.13 9.96
C PRO A 77 22.49 -28.49 10.02
N PRO A 78 22.93 -29.43 10.87
CA PRO A 78 22.32 -30.77 10.94
C PRO A 78 20.84 -30.69 11.34
N LYS A 79 20.01 -31.42 10.59
CA LYS A 79 18.56 -31.55 10.81
C LYS A 79 18.31 -32.19 12.18
N LYS A 80 17.79 -31.42 13.14
CA LYS A 80 17.29 -31.97 14.40
C LYS A 80 16.05 -32.84 14.14
N PRO A 81 15.95 -34.04 14.75
CA PRO A 81 14.84 -34.94 14.52
C PRO A 81 13.52 -34.32 15.00
N GLN A 82 12.48 -34.55 14.19
CA GLN A 82 11.12 -34.06 14.39
C GLN A 82 10.50 -34.79 15.59
N GLN A 83 10.55 -34.17 16.77
CA GLN A 83 9.80 -34.67 17.92
C GLN A 83 8.31 -34.37 17.68
N GLY A 84 7.53 -35.43 17.51
CA GLY A 84 6.10 -35.39 17.24
C GLY A 84 5.35 -34.64 18.34
N ARG A 85 4.55 -33.66 17.93
CA ARG A 85 3.57 -33.03 18.82
C ARG A 85 2.42 -34.02 19.01
N ALA A 86 2.33 -34.62 20.19
CA ALA A 86 1.13 -35.36 20.59
C ALA A 86 -0.05 -34.38 20.68
N ASN A 87 -1.16 -34.74 20.03
CA ASN A 87 -2.40 -33.99 20.11
C ASN A 87 -3.03 -34.22 21.50
N ALA A 88 -3.28 -33.14 22.25
CA ALA A 88 -4.08 -33.19 23.47
C ALA A 88 -5.57 -33.04 23.11
N ARG A 89 -6.39 -33.88 23.74
CA ARG A 89 -7.86 -33.86 23.70
C ARG A 89 -8.43 -32.57 24.25
#